data_AF-A0A497ICP6-F1
#
_entry.id   AF-A0A497ICP6-F1
#
_cell.length_a   1.000
_cell.length_b   1.000
_cell.length_c   1.000
_cell.angle_alpha   90.00
_cell.angle_beta   90.00
_cell.angle_gamma   90.00
#
_symmetry.space_group_name_H-M   'P 1'
#
loop_
_entity.id
_entity.type
_entity.pdbx_description
1 polymer ?
#
loop_
_entity_poly.entity_id
_entity_poly.type
_entity_poly.pdbx_seq_one_letter_code
_entity_poly.pdbx_strand_id
1 'polypeptide(L)'
;PSRSCDAGRHQQLSAQGPPGHGQADSGKVKMFRLTHLLDSDVIIWVLRGRKETVRLVEEIAKIGVPACSPLSLIEVLMGAKPEEEERTRKFFSALELLPVDRAIAEKATEYIKAYQDVKNPDFVDAIIAATAVVHDLALVTYNRRHYPMPGIRFYPPTSGE
;
A
#
# COMPACT_ATOMS: atom_id res chain seq x y z
N PRO A 1 -55.17 37.09 3.58
CA PRO A 1 -54.20 35.99 3.41
C PRO A 1 -53.85 35.36 4.78
N SER A 2 -54.76 34.64 5.46
CA SER A 2 -55.21 33.24 5.28
C SER A 2 -54.10 32.17 5.38
N ARG A 3 -54.29 31.28 6.38
CA ARG A 3 -53.75 29.91 6.60
C ARG A 3 -52.43 29.85 7.39
N SER A 4 -52.43 29.60 8.71
CA SER A 4 -52.69 28.33 9.42
C SER A 4 -51.97 27.13 8.79
N CYS A 5 -50.82 26.76 9.35
CA CYS A 5 -50.22 25.45 9.12
C CYS A 5 -50.71 24.49 10.20
N ASP A 6 -51.48 23.51 9.73
CA ASP A 6 -52.16 22.47 10.48
C ASP A 6 -51.23 21.28 10.72
N ALA A 7 -51.53 20.52 11.77
CA ALA A 7 -50.80 19.35 12.23
C ALA A 7 -50.99 18.16 11.27
N GLY A 8 -49.88 17.58 10.81
CA GLY A 8 -49.84 16.33 10.03
C GLY A 8 -49.32 15.18 10.87
N ARG A 9 -50.21 14.22 11.15
CA ARG A 9 -50.04 13.03 11.99
C ARG A 9 -49.23 11.92 11.29
N HIS A 10 -48.41 11.23 12.08
CA HIS A 10 -47.87 9.86 11.94
C HIS A 10 -48.14 9.06 10.65
N GLN A 11 -47.05 8.56 10.04
CA GLN A 11 -47.00 7.18 9.54
C GLN A 11 -45.72 6.49 10.01
N GLN A 12 -45.93 5.42 10.78
CA GLN A 12 -44.95 4.42 11.20
C GLN A 12 -44.62 3.56 9.98
N LEU A 13 -43.35 3.50 9.58
CA LEU A 13 -42.87 2.46 8.65
C LEU A 13 -42.32 1.31 9.48
N SER A 14 -43.11 0.25 9.59
CA SER A 14 -42.72 -1.04 10.16
C SER A 14 -42.09 -1.94 9.08
N ALA A 15 -40.89 -2.44 9.42
CA ALA A 15 -40.29 -3.73 9.09
C ALA A 15 -40.29 -4.21 7.62
N GLN A 16 -39.09 -4.38 7.06
CA GLN A 16 -38.61 -5.68 6.53
C GLN A 16 -37.08 -5.75 6.71
N GLY A 17 -36.59 -6.71 7.50
CA GLY A 17 -35.17 -7.03 7.58
C GLY A 17 -34.70 -7.74 6.30
N PRO A 18 -33.41 -7.63 5.92
CA PRO A 18 -32.93 -8.28 4.72
C PRO A 18 -32.90 -9.82 4.93
N PRO A 19 -33.23 -10.61 3.91
CA PRO A 19 -33.21 -12.06 3.98
C PRO A 19 -31.77 -12.58 4.12
N GLY A 20 -31.61 -13.58 4.99
CA GLY A 20 -30.36 -14.30 5.17
C GLY A 20 -30.07 -15.32 4.06
N HIS A 21 -28.81 -15.74 4.08
CA HIS A 21 -28.26 -16.97 3.49
C HIS A 21 -28.00 -16.97 1.98
N GLY A 22 -27.00 -16.18 1.57
CA GLY A 22 -26.07 -16.64 0.54
C GLY A 22 -25.04 -17.56 1.19
N GLN A 23 -25.06 -18.85 0.85
CA GLN A 23 -23.95 -19.76 1.09
C GLN A 23 -22.72 -19.18 0.40
N ALA A 24 -21.80 -18.63 1.18
CA ALA A 24 -20.46 -18.33 0.69
C ALA A 24 -19.73 -19.67 0.57
N ASP A 25 -19.57 -20.08 -0.69
CA ASP A 25 -18.65 -21.10 -1.15
C ASP A 25 -17.37 -21.11 -0.30
N SER A 26 -17.12 -22.24 0.38
CA SER A 26 -15.89 -22.48 1.12
C SER A 26 -14.77 -22.78 0.11
N GLY A 27 -14.52 -21.83 -0.77
CA GLY A 27 -13.31 -21.77 -1.55
C GLY A 27 -12.17 -21.59 -0.56
N LYS A 28 -11.24 -22.55 -0.51
CA LYS A 28 -9.95 -22.37 0.16
C LYS A 28 -9.35 -21.05 -0.34
N VAL A 29 -9.47 -19.98 0.45
CA VAL A 29 -8.70 -18.76 0.24
C VAL A 29 -7.25 -19.20 0.31
N LYS A 30 -6.54 -19.19 -0.83
CA LYS A 30 -5.08 -19.26 -0.79
C LYS A 30 -4.65 -18.07 0.04
N MET A 31 -4.26 -18.32 1.28
CA MET A 31 -3.64 -17.33 2.14
C MET A 31 -2.28 -17.04 1.52
N PHE A 32 -2.24 -16.08 0.59
CA PHE A 32 -0.98 -15.64 0.02
C PHE A 32 -0.25 -14.84 1.09
N ARG A 33 0.92 -15.33 1.49
CA ARG A 33 1.77 -14.62 2.44
C ARG A 33 2.38 -13.40 1.72
N LEU A 34 2.17 -12.21 2.27
CA LEU A 34 2.94 -11.03 1.90
C LEU A 34 4.34 -11.16 2.47
N THR A 35 5.36 -10.80 1.69
CA THR A 35 6.76 -11.06 2.08
C THR A 35 7.63 -9.82 1.99
N HIS A 36 7.41 -8.99 0.97
CA HIS A 36 8.27 -7.85 0.65
C HIS A 36 7.42 -6.64 0.25
N LEU A 37 7.87 -5.45 0.63
CA LEU A 37 7.32 -4.17 0.17
C LEU A 37 8.28 -3.58 -0.87
N LEU A 38 7.79 -3.35 -2.08
CA LEU A 38 8.54 -2.72 -3.16
C LEU A 38 8.44 -1.20 -3.04
N ASP A 39 9.60 -0.54 -3.00
CA ASP A 39 9.73 0.92 -3.13
C ASP A 39 9.51 1.36 -4.60
N SER A 40 9.20 2.64 -4.80
CA SER A 40 8.93 3.26 -6.09
C SER A 40 10.10 3.11 -7.06
N ASP A 41 11.33 3.26 -6.59
CA ASP A 41 12.53 3.14 -7.43
C ASP A 41 12.69 1.73 -8.04
N VAL A 42 12.42 0.69 -7.26
CA VAL A 42 12.42 -0.71 -7.71
C VAL A 42 11.33 -0.93 -8.74
N ILE A 43 10.10 -0.44 -8.48
CA ILE A 43 8.98 -0.54 -9.42
C ILE A 43 9.32 0.15 -10.76
N ILE A 44 9.90 1.35 -10.71
CA ILE A 44 10.35 2.09 -11.89
C ILE A 44 11.38 1.27 -12.69
N TRP A 45 12.35 0.64 -12.02
CA TRP A 45 13.36 -0.17 -12.70
C TRP A 45 12.78 -1.45 -13.32
N VAL A 46 11.77 -2.07 -12.70
CA VAL A 46 11.02 -3.18 -13.31
C VAL A 46 10.30 -2.72 -14.58
N LEU A 47 9.56 -1.61 -14.51
CA LEU A 47 8.81 -1.06 -15.66
C LEU A 47 9.72 -0.62 -16.81
N ARG A 48 10.97 -0.24 -16.51
CA ARG A 48 12.03 0.04 -17.50
C ARG A 48 12.71 -1.21 -18.05
N GLY A 49 12.35 -2.41 -17.58
CA GLY A 49 12.89 -3.67 -18.07
C GLY A 49 14.32 -3.98 -17.60
N ARG A 50 14.76 -3.41 -16.46
CA ARG A 50 16.09 -3.72 -15.90
C ARG A 50 16.12 -5.20 -15.49
N LYS A 51 16.89 -6.01 -16.22
CA LYS A 51 16.90 -7.47 -16.12
C LYS A 51 17.13 -7.97 -14.70
N GLU A 52 18.07 -7.37 -13.96
CA GLU A 52 18.38 -7.79 -12.59
C GLU A 52 17.22 -7.51 -11.64
N THR A 53 16.54 -6.37 -11.80
CA THR A 53 15.39 -5.99 -10.96
C THR A 53 14.16 -6.84 -11.27
N VAL A 54 13.90 -7.11 -12.56
CA VAL A 54 12.82 -8.02 -12.97
C VAL A 54 13.02 -9.39 -12.34
N ARG A 55 14.22 -9.96 -12.46
CA ARG A 55 14.55 -11.26 -11.83
C ARG A 55 14.40 -11.22 -10.32
N LEU A 56 14.86 -10.16 -9.65
CA LEU A 56 14.71 -9.99 -8.20
C LEU A 56 13.23 -10.06 -7.78
N VAL A 57 12.35 -9.32 -8.47
CA VAL A 57 10.90 -9.30 -8.17
C VAL A 57 10.24 -10.63 -8.54
N GLU A 58 10.67 -11.30 -9.61
CA GLU A 58 10.22 -12.65 -9.95
C GLU A 58 10.60 -13.68 -8.86
N GLU A 59 11.82 -13.63 -8.31
CA GLU A 59 12.21 -14.50 -7.20
C GLU A 59 11.39 -14.21 -5.94
N ILE A 60 11.14 -12.93 -5.63
CA ILE A 60 10.25 -12.54 -4.52
C ILE A 60 8.85 -13.13 -4.72
N ALA A 61 8.30 -13.04 -5.94
CA ALA A 61 6.97 -13.53 -6.29
C ALA A 61 6.83 -15.06 -6.15
N LYS A 62 7.94 -15.81 -6.20
CA LYS A 62 7.94 -17.26 -5.91
C LYS A 62 7.78 -17.57 -4.42
N ILE A 63 8.16 -16.64 -3.53
CA ILE A 63 8.10 -16.81 -2.07
C ILE A 63 6.73 -16.36 -1.53
N GLY A 64 6.18 -15.28 -2.10
CA GLY A 64 4.88 -14.74 -1.73
C GLY A 64 4.48 -13.56 -2.61
N VAL A 65 3.32 -12.95 -2.35
CA VAL A 65 2.86 -11.81 -3.15
C VAL A 65 3.63 -10.56 -2.72
N PRO A 66 4.36 -9.88 -3.63
CA PRO A 66 4.99 -8.61 -3.33
C PRO A 66 3.92 -7.52 -3.14
N ALA A 67 4.15 -6.65 -2.17
CA ALA A 67 3.29 -5.52 -1.87
C ALA A 67 3.92 -4.19 -2.29
N CYS A 68 3.12 -3.13 -2.34
CA CYS A 68 3.60 -1.76 -2.48
C CYS A 68 2.67 -0.78 -1.72
N SER A 69 3.17 0.44 -1.52
CA SER A 69 2.40 1.54 -0.94
C SER A 69 1.57 2.26 -2.02
N PRO A 70 0.36 2.77 -1.69
CA PRO A 70 -0.38 3.72 -2.51
C PRO A 70 0.45 4.94 -2.92
N LEU A 71 1.40 5.36 -2.07
CA LEU A 71 2.28 6.49 -2.37
C LEU A 71 3.21 6.13 -3.53
N SER A 72 3.76 4.91 -3.55
CA SER A 72 4.56 4.43 -4.68
C SER A 72 3.74 4.33 -5.96
N LEU A 73 2.48 3.89 -5.88
CA LEU A 73 1.57 3.90 -7.02
C LEU A 73 1.34 5.32 -7.57
N ILE A 74 1.12 6.30 -6.69
CA ILE A 74 0.96 7.70 -7.09
C ILE A 74 2.22 8.21 -7.78
N GLU A 75 3.40 8.04 -7.19
CA GLU A 75 4.67 8.51 -7.76
C GLU A 75 4.94 7.91 -9.14
N VAL A 76 4.74 6.61 -9.29
CA VAL A 76 5.00 5.90 -10.54
C VAL A 76 4.01 6.31 -11.63
N LEU A 77 2.71 6.43 -11.32
CA LEU A 77 1.72 6.87 -12.29
C LEU A 77 1.90 8.34 -12.68
N MET A 78 2.27 9.20 -11.74
CA MET A 78 2.58 10.61 -12.03
C MET A 78 3.81 10.76 -12.93
N GLY A 79 4.78 9.85 -12.82
CA GLY A 79 5.98 9.83 -13.66
C GLY A 79 5.83 9.07 -14.99
N ALA A 80 4.74 8.31 -15.17
CA ALA A 80 4.52 7.51 -16.37
C ALA A 80 4.10 8.37 -17.56
N LYS A 81 4.64 8.08 -18.74
CA LYS A 81 4.12 8.70 -19.98
C LYS A 81 2.78 8.07 -20.37
N PRO A 82 1.93 8.76 -21.16
CA PRO A 82 0.62 8.24 -21.56
C PRO A 82 0.69 6.83 -22.19
N GLU A 83 1.69 6.56 -23.02
CA GLU A 83 1.91 5.24 -23.64
C GLU A 83 2.37 4.14 -22.65
N GLU A 84 2.77 4.52 -21.44
CA GLU A 84 3.26 3.62 -20.39
C GLU A 84 2.20 3.36 -19.31
N GLU A 85 1.08 4.10 -19.28
CA GLU A 85 0.08 4.01 -18.22
C GLU A 85 -0.58 2.63 -18.12
N GLU A 86 -1.01 2.06 -19.26
CA GLU A 86 -1.71 0.77 -19.27
C GLU A 86 -0.83 -0.34 -18.71
N ARG A 87 0.41 -0.44 -19.20
CA ARG A 87 1.38 -1.44 -18.70
C ARG A 87 1.71 -1.22 -17.21
N THR A 88 1.74 0.04 -16.76
CA THR A 88 2.01 0.39 -15.37
C THR A 88 0.87 -0.05 -14.45
N ARG A 89 -0.38 0.23 -14.82
CA ARG A 89 -1.56 -0.23 -14.07
C ARG A 89 -1.66 -1.75 -14.02
N LYS A 90 -1.35 -2.42 -15.13
CA LYS A 90 -1.29 -3.89 -15.20
C LYS A 90 -0.19 -4.48 -14.30
N PHE A 91 0.95 -3.80 -14.16
CA PHE A 91 1.97 -4.22 -13.21
C PHE A 91 1.45 -4.11 -11.76
N PHE A 92 0.82 -2.99 -11.41
CA PHE A 92 0.25 -2.82 -10.07
C PHE A 92 -0.86 -3.81 -9.73
N SER A 93 -1.62 -4.31 -10.72
CA SER A 93 -2.63 -5.36 -10.46
C SER A 93 -2.03 -6.72 -10.05
N ALA A 94 -0.72 -6.90 -10.21
CA ALA A 94 0.00 -8.09 -9.75
C ALA A 94 0.63 -7.91 -8.35
N LEU A 95 0.54 -6.72 -7.76
CA LEU A 95 1.03 -6.41 -6.42
C LEU A 95 -0.13 -6.30 -5.44
N GLU A 96 0.14 -6.57 -4.17
CA GLU A 96 -0.77 -6.17 -3.09
C GLU A 96 -0.58 -4.67 -2.79
N LEU A 97 -1.67 -3.90 -2.80
CA LEU A 97 -1.63 -2.48 -2.46
C LEU A 97 -2.06 -2.28 -1.01
N LEU A 98 -1.10 -2.00 -0.12
CA LEU A 98 -1.36 -1.88 1.32
C LEU A 98 -1.87 -0.49 1.68
N PRO A 99 -3.13 -0.33 2.12
CA PRO A 99 -3.68 0.99 2.41
C PRO A 99 -2.97 1.64 3.60
N VAL A 100 -2.83 2.97 3.57
CA VAL A 100 -2.31 3.73 4.70
C VAL A 100 -3.41 3.88 5.74
N ASP A 101 -3.28 3.14 6.84
CA ASP A 101 -4.18 3.21 7.98
C ASP A 101 -3.61 4.06 9.13
N ARG A 102 -4.31 4.07 10.27
CA ARG A 102 -3.90 4.80 11.47
C ARG A 102 -2.53 4.34 11.99
N ALA A 103 -2.28 3.03 12.03
CA ALA A 103 -1.04 2.50 12.59
C ALA A 103 0.16 2.94 11.74
N ILE A 104 0.02 2.91 10.41
CA ILE A 104 1.03 3.40 9.47
C ILE A 104 1.23 4.91 9.64
N ALA A 105 0.15 5.69 9.73
CA ALA A 105 0.23 7.15 9.87
C ALA A 105 0.90 7.59 11.19
N GLU A 106 0.56 6.93 12.30
CA GLU A 106 1.19 7.19 13.60
C GLU A 106 2.68 6.80 13.55
N LYS A 107 3.02 5.65 12.97
CA LYS A 107 4.43 5.22 12.84
C LYS A 107 5.25 6.14 11.93
N ALA A 108 4.69 6.59 10.81
CA ALA A 108 5.35 7.54 9.93
C ALA A 108 5.59 8.88 10.64
N THR A 109 4.65 9.32 11.47
CA THR A 109 4.79 10.53 12.29
C THR A 109 5.95 10.40 13.29
N GLU A 110 6.12 9.23 13.92
CA GLU A 110 7.28 8.96 14.79
C GLU A 110 8.60 9.14 14.02
N TYR A 111 8.71 8.55 12.82
CA TYR A 111 9.91 8.69 12.00
C TYR A 111 10.19 10.14 11.60
N ILE A 112 9.17 10.87 11.12
CA ILE A 112 9.36 12.27 10.71
C ILE A 112 9.84 13.13 11.90
N LYS A 113 9.24 12.95 13.08
CA LYS A 113 9.65 13.70 14.29
C LYS A 113 11.07 13.35 14.74
N ALA A 114 11.47 12.09 14.65
CA ALA A 114 12.80 11.63 15.07
C ALA A 114 13.92 12.15 14.17
N TYR A 115 13.63 12.50 12.92
CA TYR A 115 14.63 12.89 11.91
C TYR A 115 14.41 14.29 11.33
N GLN A 116 13.61 15.13 11.99
CA GLN A 116 13.28 16.48 11.54
C GLN A 116 14.51 17.36 11.21
N ASP A 117 15.62 17.14 11.90
CA ASP A 117 16.86 17.91 11.74
C ASP A 117 17.72 17.46 10.55
N VAL A 118 17.43 16.28 9.98
CA VAL A 118 18.30 15.60 8.99
C VAL A 118 17.73 15.69 7.56
N LYS A 119 16.60 16.39 7.38
CA LYS A 119 15.83 16.53 6.11
C LYS A 119 15.38 15.21 5.47
N ASN A 120 15.50 14.08 6.16
CA ASN A 120 15.29 12.75 5.62
C ASN A 120 14.91 11.79 6.77
N PRO A 121 13.90 10.91 6.64
CA PRO A 121 13.02 10.70 5.48
C PRO A 121 12.17 11.91 5.10
N ASP A 122 11.80 12.00 3.83
CA ASP A 122 10.66 12.82 3.44
C ASP A 122 9.34 12.14 3.87
N PHE A 123 8.21 12.81 3.60
CA PHE A 123 6.89 12.30 4.00
C PHE A 123 6.53 10.96 3.33
N VAL A 124 6.96 10.75 2.08
CA VAL A 124 6.68 9.53 1.31
C VAL A 124 7.55 8.39 1.81
N ASP A 125 8.85 8.61 1.95
CA ASP A 125 9.81 7.64 2.48
C ASP A 125 9.40 7.19 3.90
N ALA A 126 8.92 8.12 4.74
CA ALA A 126 8.46 7.81 6.09
C ALA A 126 7.21 6.89 6.09
N ILE A 127 6.27 7.10 5.17
CA ILE A 127 5.08 6.26 5.03
C ILE A 127 5.44 4.87 4.49
N ILE A 128 6.34 4.79 3.50
CA ILE A 128 6.81 3.51 2.95
C ILE A 128 7.53 2.71 4.04
N ALA A 129 8.43 3.34 4.79
CA ALA A 129 9.09 2.75 5.94
C ALA A 129 8.11 2.25 7.00
N ALA A 130 7.13 3.08 7.37
CA ALA A 130 6.11 2.72 8.35
C ALA A 130 5.27 1.52 7.88
N THR A 131 4.88 1.50 6.61
CA THR A 131 4.16 0.38 5.99
C THR A 131 4.96 -0.91 6.12
N ALA A 132 6.25 -0.89 5.78
CA ALA A 132 7.11 -2.06 5.88
C ALA A 132 7.20 -2.60 7.31
N VAL A 133 7.38 -1.70 8.29
CA VAL A 133 7.54 -2.09 9.70
C VAL A 133 6.23 -2.58 10.33
N VAL A 134 5.11 -1.90 10.08
CA VAL A 134 3.79 -2.28 10.63
C VAL A 134 3.33 -3.65 10.12
N HIS A 135 3.64 -3.98 8.87
CA HIS A 135 3.28 -5.26 8.26
C HIS A 135 4.36 -6.36 8.38
N ASP A 136 5.48 -6.09 9.06
CA ASP A 136 6.65 -6.97 9.12
C ASP A 136 7.10 -7.48 7.73
N LEU A 137 7.27 -6.55 6.79
CA LEU A 137 7.73 -6.83 5.43
C LEU A 137 9.17 -6.35 5.24
N ALA A 138 9.93 -7.08 4.42
CA ALA A 138 11.24 -6.60 4.02
C ALA A 138 11.09 -5.52 2.92
N LEU A 139 11.72 -4.36 3.11
CA LEU A 139 11.72 -3.26 2.15
C LEU A 139 12.75 -3.52 1.04
N VAL A 140 12.29 -3.48 -0.20
CA VAL A 140 13.11 -3.61 -1.40
C VAL A 140 13.27 -2.22 -2.01
N THR A 141 14.47 -1.65 -1.93
CA THR A 141 14.79 -0.30 -2.40
C THR A 141 16.23 -0.23 -2.89
N TYR A 142 16.52 0.61 -3.88
CA TYR A 142 17.89 1.00 -4.24
C TYR A 142 18.36 2.26 -3.50
N ASN A 143 17.50 2.91 -2.73
CA ASN A 143 17.76 4.17 -2.04
C ASN A 143 17.79 4.04 -0.51
N ARG A 144 18.43 3.00 0.05
CA ARG A 144 18.50 2.77 1.53
C ARG A 144 18.88 3.99 2.37
N ARG A 145 19.70 4.90 1.84
CA ARG A 145 20.06 6.15 2.52
C ARG A 145 18.85 7.04 2.86
N HIS A 146 17.73 6.91 2.15
CA HIS A 146 16.46 7.59 2.44
C HIS A 146 15.75 7.02 3.67
N TYR A 147 16.21 5.86 4.15
CA TYR A 147 15.59 5.10 5.22
C TYR A 147 16.54 4.97 6.43
N PRO A 148 16.93 6.08 7.09
CA PRO A 148 17.87 6.05 8.21
C PRO A 148 17.24 5.54 9.52
N MET A 149 15.93 5.31 9.54
CA MET A 149 15.16 4.88 10.70
C MET A 149 15.40 3.40 11.06
N PRO A 150 15.41 3.05 12.36
CA PRO A 150 15.64 1.67 12.79
C PRO A 150 14.43 0.77 12.51
N GLY A 151 14.67 -0.54 12.55
CA GLY A 151 13.60 -1.56 12.48
C GLY A 151 13.17 -1.94 11.07
N ILE A 152 13.75 -1.34 10.03
CA ILE A 152 13.52 -1.75 8.64
C ILE A 152 14.39 -2.95 8.33
N ARG A 153 13.76 -4.03 7.86
CA ARG A 153 14.46 -5.16 7.26
C ARG A 153 14.63 -4.89 5.77
N PHE A 154 15.86 -4.75 5.28
CA PHE A 154 16.09 -4.55 3.85
C PHE A 154 16.22 -5.88 3.10
N TYR A 155 15.78 -5.90 1.85
CA TYR A 155 16.02 -7.02 0.95
C TYR A 155 16.58 -6.56 -0.41
N PRO A 156 17.62 -7.23 -0.96
CA PRO A 156 18.44 -8.27 -0.30
C PRO A 156 19.12 -7.73 0.97
N PRO A 157 19.55 -8.55 1.95
CA PRO A 157 20.29 -8.01 3.10
C PRO A 157 21.62 -7.37 2.65
N THR A 158 22.12 -6.38 3.40
CA THR A 158 23.49 -5.90 3.21
C THR A 158 24.47 -6.92 3.78
N SER A 159 25.63 -7.10 3.14
CA SER A 159 26.70 -7.93 3.69
C SER A 159 27.10 -7.41 5.09
N GLY A 160 26.65 -8.07 6.16
CA GLY A 160 26.91 -7.66 7.54
C GLY A 160 25.69 -7.65 8.48
N GLU A 161 24.49 -7.99 8.00
CA GLU A 161 23.29 -8.25 8.81
C GLU A 161 22.95 -9.75 8.90
#